data_AF-A0A926IE96-F1
#
_entry.id   AF-A0A926IE96-F1
#
_cell.length_a   1.000
_cell.length_b   1.000
_cell.length_c   1.000
_cell.angle_alpha   90.00
_cell.angle_beta   90.00
_cell.angle_gamma   90.00
#
_symmetry.space_group_name_H-M   'P 1'
#
loop_
_entity.id
_entity.type
_entity.pdbx_description
1 polymer ?
#
loop_
_entity_poly.entity_id
_entity_poly.type
_entity_poly.pdbx_seq_one_letter_code
_entity_poly.pdbx_strand_id
1 'polypeptide(L)'
;MSLGERLRKCRENKDLKQLDVSKQLHINNKTLSCYELDKISPDVETLKNLAQFYEVSLPWLLGSNPYHEHIYSDIIERLEKLDKTSVQSVREYIEFLEFKKNK
;
A
#
# COMPACT_ATOMS: atom_id res chain seq x y z
N MET A 1 -6.19 -1.05 11.23
CA MET A 1 -6.30 -2.27 10.41
C MET A 1 -4.91 -2.85 10.21
N SER A 2 -4.58 -3.90 10.99
CA SER A 2 -3.34 -4.69 10.88
C SER A 2 -3.31 -5.49 9.58
N LEU A 3 -2.15 -6.05 9.23
CA LEU A 3 -2.01 -6.93 8.06
C LEU A 3 -3.00 -8.10 8.10
N GLY A 4 -3.12 -8.78 9.25
CA GLY A 4 -4.05 -9.90 9.44
C GLY A 4 -5.51 -9.51 9.22
N GLU A 5 -5.92 -8.35 9.75
CA GLU A 5 -7.27 -7.81 9.51
C GLU A 5 -7.51 -7.50 8.02
N ARG A 6 -6.51 -6.98 7.30
CA ARG A 6 -6.62 -6.73 5.84
C ARG A 6 -6.73 -8.01 5.04
N LEU A 7 -5.92 -9.01 5.36
CA LEU A 7 -5.97 -10.33 4.71
C LEU A 7 -7.33 -10.99 4.90
N ARG A 8 -7.83 -10.99 6.15
CA ARG A 8 -9.15 -11.50 6.48
C ARG A 8 -10.25 -10.78 5.71
N LYS A 9 -10.19 -9.44 5.67
CA LYS A 9 -11.13 -8.62 4.92
C LYS A 9 -11.13 -8.94 3.43
N CYS A 10 -9.95 -9.06 2.81
CA CYS A 10 -9.85 -9.42 1.39
C CYS A 10 -10.46 -10.79 1.10
N ARG A 11 -10.21 -11.77 1.98
CA ARG A 11 -10.79 -13.11 1.87
C ARG A 11 -12.30 -13.08 1.97
N GLU A 12 -12.84 -12.40 2.98
CA GLU A 12 -14.29 -12.28 3.21
C GLU A 12 -14.99 -11.49 2.11
N ASN A 13 -14.36 -10.45 1.54
CA ASN A 13 -14.89 -9.70 0.39
C ASN A 13 -15.02 -10.55 -0.89
N LYS A 14 -14.27 -11.65 -1.00
CA LYS A 14 -14.36 -12.61 -2.10
C LYS A 14 -15.22 -13.83 -1.74
N ASP A 15 -15.92 -13.81 -0.59
CA ASP A 15 -16.74 -14.91 -0.08
C ASP A 15 -15.98 -16.25 0.09
N LEU A 16 -14.67 -16.19 0.36
CA LEU A 16 -13.81 -17.37 0.47
C LEU A 16 -13.68 -17.85 1.91
N LYS A 17 -13.64 -19.17 2.12
CA LYS A 17 -13.17 -19.76 3.37
C LYS A 17 -11.65 -19.80 3.37
N GLN A 18 -11.04 -19.85 4.55
CA GLN A 18 -9.58 -20.02 4.68
C GLN A 18 -9.09 -21.26 3.92
N LEU A 19 -9.88 -22.33 3.89
CA LEU A 19 -9.55 -23.56 3.18
C LEU A 19 -9.47 -23.36 1.66
N ASP A 20 -10.26 -22.44 1.10
CA ASP A 20 -10.27 -22.17 -0.34
C ASP A 20 -8.98 -21.45 -0.75
N VAL A 21 -8.61 -20.41 0.00
CA VAL A 21 -7.35 -19.68 -0.19
C VAL A 21 -6.14 -20.60 0.00
N SER A 22 -6.17 -21.45 1.03
CA SER A 22 -5.12 -22.43 1.29
C SER A 22 -4.86 -23.37 0.12
N LYS A 23 -5.93 -23.84 -0.55
CA LYS A 23 -5.81 -24.71 -1.71
C LYS A 23 -5.25 -23.97 -2.92
N GLN A 24 -5.72 -22.74 -3.16
CA GLN A 24 -5.32 -21.93 -4.31
C GLN A 24 -3.88 -21.43 -4.22
N LEU A 25 -3.43 -21.04 -3.02
CA LEU A 25 -2.10 -20.47 -2.81
C LEU A 25 -1.09 -21.47 -2.24
N HIS A 26 -1.49 -22.73 -2.06
CA HIS A 26 -0.67 -23.77 -1.43
C HIS A 26 -0.15 -23.39 -0.03
N ILE A 27 -0.90 -22.55 0.69
CA ILE A 27 -0.60 -22.14 2.06
C ILE A 27 -1.35 -23.06 3.02
N ASN A 28 -0.66 -23.63 4.02
CA ASN A 28 -1.34 -24.42 5.05
C ASN A 28 -2.43 -23.60 5.75
N ASN A 29 -3.63 -24.18 5.94
CA ASN A 29 -4.77 -23.50 6.53
C ASN A 29 -4.49 -22.90 7.92
N LYS A 30 -3.75 -23.62 8.77
CA LYS A 30 -3.32 -23.11 10.08
C LYS A 30 -2.40 -21.91 9.92
N THR A 31 -1.49 -21.94 8.94
CA THR A 31 -0.60 -20.82 8.64
C THR A 31 -1.39 -19.59 8.18
N LEU A 32 -2.35 -19.76 7.26
CA LEU A 32 -3.23 -18.67 6.82
C LEU A 32 -4.04 -18.10 7.99
N SER A 33 -4.58 -18.95 8.86
CA SER A 33 -5.26 -18.48 10.07
C SER A 33 -4.32 -17.71 11.00
N CYS A 34 -3.06 -18.13 11.14
CA CYS A 34 -2.07 -17.39 11.92
C CYS A 34 -1.72 -16.04 11.29
N TYR A 35 -1.67 -15.94 9.95
CA TYR A 35 -1.51 -14.66 9.25
C TYR A 35 -2.69 -13.73 9.53
N GLU A 36 -3.93 -14.21 9.39
CA GLU A 36 -5.15 -13.41 9.63
C GLU A 36 -5.34 -13.00 11.09
N LEU A 37 -4.64 -13.64 12.02
CA LEU A 37 -4.64 -13.33 13.45
C LEU A 37 -3.37 -12.58 13.91
N ASP A 38 -2.51 -12.15 12.98
CA ASP A 38 -1.23 -11.48 13.23
C ASP A 38 -0.29 -12.28 14.17
N LYS A 39 -0.44 -13.62 14.24
CA LYS A 39 0.40 -14.48 15.09
C LYS A 39 1.77 -14.75 14.49
N ILE A 40 1.83 -14.80 13.17
CA ILE A 40 3.06 -14.94 12.38
C ILE A 40 2.94 -14.04 11.16
N SER A 41 4.06 -13.60 10.62
CA SER A 41 4.09 -12.79 9.39
C SER A 41 4.37 -13.68 8.17
N PRO A 42 3.70 -13.43 7.02
CA PRO A 42 4.09 -14.06 5.76
C PRO A 42 5.43 -13.49 5.28
N ASP A 43 6.18 -14.28 4.52
CA ASP A 43 7.35 -13.76 3.81
C ASP A 43 6.95 -12.86 2.63
N VAL A 44 7.93 -12.21 2.03
CA VAL A 44 7.71 -11.24 0.94
C VAL A 44 7.05 -11.89 -0.28
N GLU A 45 7.40 -13.14 -0.59
CA GLU A 45 6.84 -13.82 -1.76
C GLU A 45 5.38 -14.23 -1.53
N THR A 46 5.08 -14.74 -0.34
CA THR A 46 3.72 -15.03 0.12
C THR A 46 2.86 -13.77 0.12
N LEU A 47 3.42 -12.64 0.59
CA LEU A 47 2.73 -11.35 0.56
C LEU A 47 2.38 -10.90 -0.86
N LYS A 48 3.30 -11.04 -1.83
CA LYS A 48 3.04 -10.73 -3.24
C LYS A 48 1.94 -11.63 -3.81
N ASN A 49 2.01 -12.93 -3.54
CA ASN A 49 1.01 -13.90 -4.00
C ASN A 49 -0.37 -13.59 -3.42
N LEU A 50 -0.45 -13.26 -2.13
CA LEU A 50 -1.70 -12.84 -1.49
C LEU A 50 -2.23 -11.54 -2.09
N ALA A 51 -1.37 -10.53 -2.31
CA ALA A 51 -1.76 -9.26 -2.91
C ALA A 51 -2.31 -9.44 -4.33
N GLN A 52 -1.63 -10.25 -5.16
CA GLN A 52 -2.07 -10.60 -6.51
C GLN A 52 -3.40 -11.37 -6.49
N PHE A 53 -3.52 -12.38 -5.64
CA PHE A 53 -4.74 -13.20 -5.53
C PHE A 53 -5.97 -12.39 -5.10
N TYR A 54 -5.77 -11.46 -4.16
CA TYR A 54 -6.83 -10.58 -3.69
C TYR A 54 -7.03 -9.32 -4.55
N GLU A 55 -6.22 -9.13 -5.59
CA GLU A 55 -6.27 -7.96 -6.48
C GLU A 55 -6.13 -6.62 -5.72
N VAL A 56 -5.23 -6.58 -4.74
CA VAL A 56 -4.90 -5.38 -3.97
C VAL A 56 -3.43 -5.02 -4.12
N SER A 57 -3.08 -3.75 -3.89
CA SER A 57 -1.68 -3.35 -3.89
C SER A 57 -0.97 -3.84 -2.62
N LEU A 58 0.29 -4.24 -2.77
CA LEU A 58 1.13 -4.64 -1.63
C LEU A 58 1.26 -3.51 -0.57
N PRO A 59 1.43 -2.21 -0.95
CA PRO A 59 1.40 -1.12 0.03
C PRO A 59 0.10 -1.08 0.83
N TRP A 60 -1.06 -1.20 0.19
CA TRP A 60 -2.33 -1.21 0.90
C TRP A 60 -2.44 -2.40 1.86
N LEU A 61 -1.98 -3.58 1.42
CA LEU A 61 -2.00 -4.79 2.24
C LEU A 61 -1.12 -4.68 3.49
N LEU A 62 0.02 -4.00 3.36
CA LEU A 62 0.95 -3.72 4.46
C LEU A 62 0.52 -2.53 5.34
N GLY A 63 -0.59 -1.88 5.02
CA GLY A 63 -1.05 -0.71 5.76
C GLY A 63 -0.31 0.59 5.44
N SER A 64 0.55 0.57 4.42
CA SER A 64 1.09 1.77 3.79
C SER A 64 -0.05 2.43 3.03
N ASN A 65 -0.66 3.41 3.68
CA ASN A 65 -1.75 4.17 3.12
C ASN A 65 -1.20 5.00 1.93
N PRO A 66 -1.78 4.91 0.72
CA PRO A 66 -1.33 5.72 -0.43
C PRO A 66 -1.66 7.22 -0.26
N TYR A 67 -2.05 7.67 0.94
CA TYR A 67 -2.32 9.08 1.20
C TYR A 67 -1.08 9.94 0.90
N HIS A 68 0.14 9.39 1.03
CA HIS A 68 1.32 10.11 0.56
C HIS A 68 1.50 10.11 -0.96
N GLU A 69 1.08 9.06 -1.68
CA GLU A 69 1.17 9.01 -3.15
C GLU A 69 0.10 9.88 -3.82
N HIS A 70 -1.11 9.97 -3.26
CA HIS A 70 -2.23 10.73 -3.85
C HIS A 70 -2.26 12.23 -3.52
N ILE A 71 -1.62 12.69 -2.44
CA ILE A 71 -1.57 14.13 -2.14
C ILE A 71 -0.77 14.88 -3.19
N TYR A 72 0.30 14.27 -3.71
CA TYR A 72 1.21 14.92 -4.63
C TYR A 72 1.00 14.52 -6.10
N SER A 73 0.19 13.50 -6.40
CA SER A 73 0.06 12.98 -7.77
C SER A 73 -0.37 14.03 -8.79
N ASP A 74 -1.38 14.84 -8.48
CA ASP A 74 -1.81 15.95 -9.36
C ASP A 74 -0.73 17.04 -9.50
N ILE A 75 0.00 17.33 -8.42
CA ILE A 75 1.08 18.32 -8.42
C ILE A 75 2.24 17.83 -9.30
N ILE A 76 2.66 16.57 -9.13
CA ILE A 76 3.75 15.96 -9.90
C ILE A 76 3.41 15.95 -11.39
N GLU A 77 2.20 15.52 -11.78
CA GLU A 77 1.77 15.52 -13.18
C GLU A 77 1.79 16.92 -13.81
N ARG A 78 1.44 17.95 -13.04
CA ARG A 78 1.52 19.34 -13.50
C ARG A 78 2.96 19.81 -13.65
N LEU A 79 3.84 19.46 -12.71
CA LEU A 79 5.26 19.84 -12.74
C LEU A 79 5.99 19.24 -13.94
N GLU A 80 5.66 18.01 -14.33
CA GLU A 80 6.24 17.35 -15.51
C GLU A 80 5.94 18.09 -16.83
N LYS A 81 4.85 18.87 -16.87
CA LYS A 81 4.42 19.64 -18.06
C LYS A 81 5.03 21.05 -18.11
N LEU A 82 5.75 21.47 -17.07
CA LEU A 82 6.33 22.80 -16.99
C LEU A 82 7.70 22.88 -17.68
N ASP A 83 8.05 24.08 -18.15
CA ASP A 83 9.39 24.36 -18.61
C ASP A 83 10.37 24.56 -17.43
N LYS A 84 11.67 24.53 -17.73
CA LYS A 84 12.73 24.61 -16.70
C LYS A 84 12.66 25.88 -15.84
N THR A 85 12.25 27.02 -16.41
CA THR A 85 12.17 28.28 -15.66
C THR A 85 11.00 28.27 -14.68
N SER A 86 9.84 27.77 -15.13
CA SER A 86 8.67 27.60 -14.27
C SER A 86 8.93 26.61 -13.13
N VAL A 87 9.63 25.50 -13.39
CA VAL A 87 10.03 24.54 -12.34
C VAL A 87 10.96 25.20 -11.31
N GLN A 88 11.86 26.08 -11.75
CA GLN A 88 12.76 26.80 -10.86
C GLN A 88 12.00 27.76 -9.93
N SER A 89 10.98 28.47 -10.43
CA SER A 89 10.13 29.31 -9.58
C SER A 89 9.36 28.51 -8.53
N VAL A 90 8.92 27.29 -8.85
CA VAL A 90 8.28 26.40 -7.87
C VAL A 90 9.28 26.00 -6.77
N ARG A 91 10.53 25.67 -7.13
CA ARG A 91 11.58 25.35 -6.16
C ARG A 91 11.81 26.49 -5.17
N GLU A 92 11.97 27.71 -5.68
CA GLU A 92 12.18 28.91 -4.84
C GLU A 92 11.01 29.15 -3.88
N TYR A 93 9.78 28.89 -4.32
CA TYR A 93 8.61 29.01 -3.47
C TYR A 93 8.55 27.94 -2.37
N ILE A 94 8.95 26.70 -2.68
CA ILE A 94 9.06 25.63 -1.68
C ILE A 94 10.10 26.02 -0.61
N GLU A 95 11.28 26.48 -1.03
CA GLU A 95 12.34 26.95 -0.12
C GLU A 95 11.84 28.08 0.79
N PHE A 96 11.06 29.02 0.23
CA PHE A 96 10.42 30.08 1.02
C PHE A 96 9.44 29.54 2.07
N LEU A 97 8.60 28.55 1.72
CA LEU A 97 7.66 27.94 2.67
C LEU A 97 8.40 27.20 3.79
N GLU A 98 9.48 26.50 3.48
CA GLU A 98 10.34 25.81 4.46
C GLU A 98 10.98 26.80 5.43
N PHE A 99 11.50 27.93 4.92
CA PHE A 99 12.05 29.00 5.76
C PHE A 99 10.99 29.60 6.69
N LYS A 100 9.77 29.84 6.19
CA LYS A 100 8.67 30.39 6.99
C LYS A 100 8.22 29.43 8.12
N LYS A 101 8.31 28.12 7.92
CA LYS A 101 7.93 27.11 8.91
C LYS A 101 8.94 26.99 10.07
N ASN A 102 10.20 27.36 9.83
CA ASN A 102 11.29 27.29 10.81
C ASN A 102 11.50 28.61 11.60
N LYS A 103 10.58 29.57 11.47
CA LYS A 103 10.49 30.80 12.28
C LYS A 103 9.27 30.74 13.18
#